data_AF-A0A4Q5TQW5-F1
#
_entry.id   AF-A0A4Q5TQW5-F1
#
_cell.length_a   1.000
_cell.length_b   1.000
_cell.length_c   1.000
_cell.angle_alpha   90.00
_cell.angle_beta   90.00
_cell.angle_gamma   90.00
#
_symmetry.space_group_name_H-M   'P 1'
#
loop_
_entity.id
_entity.type
_entity.pdbx_description
1 polymer ?
#
loop_
_entity_poly.entity_id
_entity_poly.type
_entity_poly.pdbx_seq_one_letter_code
_entity_poly.pdbx_strand_id
1 'polypeptide(L)' 'MEENKDNFGFGENIPDPEVIRKQFSIEDDSDTLEPFVDENEHREINADDPADVARWADEFQVTFSDLRAAIVLN' A
#
# COMPACT_ATOMS: atom_id res chain seq x y z
N MET A 1 33.51 36.30 26.36
CA MET A 1 34.06 35.02 25.85
C MET A 1 33.12 33.96 26.37
N GLU A 2 32.27 33.41 25.51
CA GLU A 2 31.39 32.32 25.92
C GLU A 2 31.19 31.36 24.76
N GLU A 3 31.73 30.16 25.00
CA GLU A 3 31.33 28.82 24.61
C GLU A 3 30.60 28.59 23.28
N ASN A 4 31.34 27.96 22.37
CA ASN A 4 30.86 27.14 21.28
C ASN A 4 30.08 25.94 21.88
N LYS A 5 28.75 25.95 21.80
CA LYS A 5 27.88 24.84 22.21
C LYS A 5 27.24 24.20 20.98
N ASP A 6 27.85 23.08 20.61
CA ASP A 6 27.27 21.86 20.07
C ASP A 6 26.02 21.99 19.19
N ASN A 7 26.28 21.78 17.89
CA ASN A 7 25.34 21.40 16.84
C ASN A 7 24.48 20.19 17.26
N PHE A 8 23.28 20.38 17.79
CA PHE A 8 22.12 19.48 17.61
C PHE A 8 20.84 20.25 17.99
N GLY A 9 20.52 21.27 17.21
CA GLY A 9 19.32 22.09 17.39
C GLY A 9 18.07 21.39 16.87
N PHE A 10 17.47 20.51 17.68
CA PHE A 10 16.03 20.26 17.61
C PHE A 10 15.30 21.56 17.97
N GLY A 11 15.13 22.51 17.06
CA GLY A 11 14.54 23.78 17.52
C GLY A 11 14.23 24.94 16.58
N GLU A 12 14.61 24.99 15.29
CA GLU A 12 14.41 26.22 14.51
C GLU A 12 13.85 26.04 13.08
N ASN A 13 13.13 24.96 12.82
CA ASN A 13 12.31 24.83 11.60
C ASN A 13 11.08 23.95 11.86
N ILE A 14 10.41 24.14 13.00
CA ILE A 14 9.07 23.57 13.17
C ILE A 14 8.12 24.58 12.52
N PRO A 15 7.49 24.26 11.37
CA PRO A 15 6.55 25.18 10.75
C PRO A 15 5.41 25.45 11.73
N ASP A 16 4.93 26.69 11.73
CA ASP A 16 3.86 27.12 12.62
C ASP A 16 2.67 26.13 12.52
N PRO A 17 2.17 25.58 13.63
CA PRO A 17 1.08 24.60 13.59
C PRO A 17 -0.18 25.16 12.91
N GLU A 18 -0.40 26.48 12.90
CA GLU A 18 -1.48 27.08 12.10
C GLU A 18 -1.21 27.03 10.59
N VAL A 19 0.06 27.15 10.17
CA VAL A 19 0.48 26.99 8.77
C VAL A 19 0.32 25.53 8.32
N ILE A 20 0.71 24.57 9.17
CA ILE A 20 0.54 23.13 8.90
C ILE A 20 -0.94 22.76 8.76
N ARG A 21 -1.79 23.25 9.68
CA ARG A 21 -3.25 23.01 9.65
C ARG A 21 -3.95 23.61 8.44
N LYS A 22 -3.41 24.69 7.85
CA LYS A 22 -3.97 25.34 6.66
C LYS A 22 -3.47 24.76 5.34
N GLN A 23 -2.24 24.24 5.30
CA GLN A 23 -1.63 23.70 4.07
C GLN A 23 -2.01 22.26 3.77
N PHE A 24 -2.31 21.47 4.80
CA PHE A 24 -2.76 20.10 4.67
C PHE A 24 -4.09 19.95 5.38
N SER A 25 -5.14 20.58 4.82
CA SER A 25 -6.47 20.00 4.99
C SER A 25 -6.34 18.59 4.45
N ILE A 26 -6.21 17.61 5.35
CA ILE A 26 -6.31 16.20 5.01
C ILE A 26 -7.69 16.12 4.36
N GLU A 27 -7.70 16.09 3.03
CA GLU A 27 -8.92 15.99 2.25
C GLU A 27 -9.71 14.86 2.85
N ASP A 28 -10.96 15.17 3.18
CA ASP A 28 -11.88 14.31 3.90
C ASP A 28 -11.70 12.85 3.45
N ASP A 29 -11.32 11.96 4.38
CA ASP A 29 -11.17 10.51 4.12
C ASP A 29 -12.50 9.87 3.64
N SER A 30 -13.57 10.67 3.49
CA SER A 30 -14.82 10.27 2.84
C SER A 30 -14.69 9.96 1.34
N ASP A 31 -13.60 10.38 0.68
CA ASP A 31 -13.25 9.92 -0.69
C ASP A 31 -12.24 8.75 -0.66
N THR A 32 -12.22 7.97 0.43
CA THR A 32 -11.60 6.65 0.38
C THR A 32 -12.56 5.71 -0.35
N LEU A 33 -12.05 4.98 -1.35
CA LEU A 33 -12.82 3.92 -2.02
C LEU A 33 -13.46 3.03 -0.94
N GLU A 34 -14.75 2.74 -1.08
CA GLU A 34 -15.46 1.83 -0.19
C GLU A 34 -14.64 0.54 -0.02
N PRO A 35 -14.52 -0.01 1.21
CA PRO A 35 -13.82 -1.27 1.42
C PRO A 35 -14.39 -2.33 0.47
N PHE A 36 -13.54 -2.89 -0.39
CA PHE A 36 -13.96 -3.93 -1.32
C PHE A 36 -14.48 -5.13 -0.51
N VAL A 37 -15.79 -5.38 -0.60
CA VAL A 37 -16.45 -6.50 0.09
C VAL A 37 -16.27 -7.75 -0.78
N ASP A 38 -15.18 -8.48 -0.53
CA ASP A 38 -14.82 -9.74 -1.23
C ASP A 38 -15.70 -10.95 -0.81
N GLU A 39 -16.70 -10.75 0.06
CA GLU A 39 -17.53 -11.83 0.63
C GLU A 39 -18.31 -12.64 -0.43
N ASN A 40 -18.48 -12.08 -1.64
CA ASN A 40 -19.25 -12.70 -2.72
C ASN A 40 -18.41 -13.02 -3.96
N GLU A 41 -17.13 -12.62 -3.98
CA GLU A 41 -16.24 -12.77 -5.13
C GLU A 41 -15.01 -13.62 -4.82
N HIS A 42 -15.17 -14.63 -3.96
CA HIS A 42 -14.23 -15.74 -3.83
C HIS A 42 -14.12 -16.51 -5.16
N ARG A 43 -13.40 -15.93 -6.13
CA ARG A 43 -13.10 -16.62 -7.39
C ARG A 43 -12.04 -17.67 -7.07
N GLU A 44 -12.49 -18.90 -6.90
CA GLU A 44 -11.60 -20.05 -6.79
C GLU A 44 -10.82 -20.21 -8.10
N ILE A 45 -9.50 -20.35 -7.98
CA ILE A 45 -8.64 -20.66 -9.12
C ILE A 45 -8.69 -22.17 -9.32
N ASN A 46 -9.13 -22.61 -10.50
CA ASN A 46 -9.07 -24.03 -10.85
C ASN A 46 -7.64 -24.40 -11.25
N ALA A 47 -6.88 -24.95 -10.30
CA ALA A 47 -5.50 -25.38 -10.49
C ALA A 47 -5.32 -26.46 -11.58
N ASP A 48 -6.37 -27.23 -11.86
CA ASP A 48 -6.37 -28.32 -12.85
C ASP A 48 -6.63 -27.82 -14.27
N ASP A 49 -7.10 -26.57 -14.44
CA ASP A 49 -7.32 -25.95 -15.74
C ASP A 49 -6.16 -24.99 -16.09
N PRO A 50 -5.27 -25.36 -17.04
CA PRO A 50 -4.17 -24.50 -17.45
C PRO A 50 -4.63 -23.16 -18.04
N ALA A 51 -5.82 -23.09 -18.65
CA ALA A 51 -6.33 -21.84 -19.20
C ALA A 51 -6.77 -20.89 -18.07
N ASP A 52 -7.36 -21.44 -17.01
CA ASP A 52 -7.76 -20.67 -15.83
C ASP A 52 -6.54 -20.12 -15.09
N VAL A 53 -5.52 -20.97 -14.86
CA VAL A 53 -4.26 -20.55 -14.23
C VAL A 53 -3.53 -19.50 -15.09
N ALA A 54 -3.54 -19.63 -16.42
CA ALA A 54 -2.93 -18.62 -17.30
C ALA A 54 -3.66 -17.28 -17.24
N ARG A 55 -4.99 -17.28 -17.21
CA ARG A 55 -5.80 -16.07 -17.06
C ARG A 55 -5.48 -15.36 -15.74
N TRP A 56 -5.40 -16.12 -14.65
CA TRP A 56 -5.09 -15.55 -13.33
C TRP A 56 -3.64 -15.09 -13.21
N ALA A 57 -2.69 -15.77 -13.85
CA ALA A 57 -1.30 -15.33 -13.90
C ALA A 57 -1.16 -13.96 -14.60
N ASP A 58 -1.93 -13.73 -15.67
CA ASP A 58 -1.99 -12.44 -16.35
C ASP A 58 -2.59 -11.34 -15.45
N GLU A 59 -3.73 -11.62 -14.81
CA GLU A 59 -4.40 -10.70 -13.88
C GLU A 59 -3.48 -10.28 -12.72
N PHE A 60 -2.75 -11.24 -12.14
CA PHE A 60 -1.80 -10.99 -11.05
C PHE A 60 -0.44 -10.50 -11.51
N GLN A 61 -0.19 -10.43 -12.82
CA GLN A 61 1.09 -10.03 -13.41
C GLN A 61 2.28 -10.87 -12.91
N VAL A 62 2.04 -12.17 -12.70
CA VAL A 62 3.05 -13.15 -12.30
C VAL A 62 3.27 -14.17 -13.41
N THR A 63 4.34 -14.96 -13.32
CA THR A 63 4.52 -16.05 -14.30
C THR A 63 3.57 -17.20 -14.00
N PHE A 64 3.12 -17.89 -15.05
CA PHE A 64 2.31 -19.11 -14.92
C PHE A 64 2.97 -20.15 -13.99
N SER A 65 4.30 -20.31 -14.08
CA SER A 65 5.05 -21.23 -13.22
C SER A 65 5.01 -20.82 -11.75
N ASP A 66 5.10 -19.52 -11.46
CA ASP A 66 5.09 -19.03 -10.08
C ASP A 66 3.72 -19.20 -9.46
N LEU A 67 2.65 -18.87 -10.20
CA LEU A 67 1.29 -19.08 -9.72
C LEU A 67 1.00 -20.56 -9.48
N ARG A 68 1.38 -21.44 -10.41
CA ARG A 68 1.21 -22.89 -10.26
C ARG A 68 1.98 -23.44 -9.05
N ALA A 69 3.21 -22.97 -8.83
CA ALA A 69 4.00 -23.38 -7.67
C ALA A 69 3.34 -22.93 -6.35
N ALA A 70 2.83 -21.68 -6.30
CA ALA A 70 2.16 -21.14 -5.12
C ALA A 70 0.85 -21.90 -4.77
N ILE A 71 0.11 -22.36 -5.78
CA ILE A 71 -1.10 -23.15 -5.57
C ILE A 71 -0.77 -24.55 -5.02
N VAL A 72 0.28 -25.21 -5.53
CA VAL A 72 0.66 -26.58 -5.11
C VAL A 72 1.30 -26.62 -3.71
N LEU A 73 1.86 -25.51 -3.24
CA LEU A 73 2.51 -25.41 -1.93
C LEU A 73 1.55 -25.09 -0.77
N ASN A 74 0.30 -24.71 -1.06
CA ASN A 74 -0.77 -24.55 -0.07
C ASN A 74 -1.51 -25.87 0.16
#